data_AF-A0A8S4DDQ7-F1
#
_entry.id   AF-A0A8S4DDQ7-F1
#
_cell.length_a   1.000
_cell.length_b   1.000
_cell.length_c   1.000
_cell.angle_alpha   90.00
_cell.angle_beta   90.00
_cell.angle_gamma   90.00
#
_symmetry.space_group_name_H-M   'P 1'
#
loop_
_entity.id
_entity.type
_entity.pdbx_description
1 polymer ?
#
loop_
_entity_poly.entity_id
_entity_poly.type
_entity_poly.pdbx_seq_one_letter_code
_entity_poly.pdbx_strand_id
1 'polypeptide(L)'
;QFGALDHLTRYLSVAVYTLLLIIEPTRLYLGHYGNLANRVPELAGFLMLTVLMQLPLLSFFVFNQNLLSTPTEVTLHTMFWMVSATENLLCFLCLKKASAFAKSVYFSHPKRY
;
A
#
# COMPACT_ATOMS: atom_id res chain seq x y z
N GLN A 1 16.67 -32.11 7.29
CA GLN A 1 15.22 -31.91 7.07
C GLN A 1 14.94 -30.47 6.61
N PHE A 2 15.70 -29.95 5.64
CA PHE A 2 15.66 -28.55 5.18
C PHE A 2 15.00 -28.35 3.80
N GLY A 3 14.84 -29.42 3.01
CA GLY A 3 14.30 -29.29 1.64
C GLY A 3 12.83 -28.85 1.56
N ALA A 4 12.00 -29.23 2.54
CA ALA A 4 10.59 -28.83 2.57
C ALA A 4 10.41 -27.33 2.83
N LEU A 5 11.30 -26.74 3.64
CA LEU A 5 11.28 -25.31 3.97
C LEU A 5 11.67 -24.47 2.73
N ASP A 6 12.64 -24.94 1.95
CA ASP A 6 13.08 -24.29 0.71
C ASP A 6 11.94 -24.24 -0.33
N HIS A 7 11.25 -25.36 -0.55
CA HIS A 7 10.08 -25.40 -1.43
C HIS A 7 8.95 -24.47 -0.98
N LEU A 8 8.62 -24.46 0.32
CA LEU A 8 7.58 -23.59 0.86
C LEU A 8 7.92 -22.11 0.66
N THR A 9 9.16 -21.73 0.93
CA THR A 9 9.64 -20.35 0.76
C THR A 9 9.54 -19.93 -0.70
N ARG A 10 9.93 -20.81 -1.64
CA ARG A 10 9.82 -20.55 -3.08
C ARG A 10 8.37 -20.38 -3.55
N TYR A 11 7.45 -21.22 -3.07
CA TYR A 11 6.02 -21.06 -3.39
C TYR A 11 5.44 -19.76 -2.82
N LEU A 12 5.79 -19.43 -1.57
CA LEU A 12 5.38 -18.17 -0.94
C LEU A 12 5.89 -16.96 -1.72
N SER A 13 7.16 -16.92 -2.11
CA SER A 13 7.72 -15.81 -2.89
C SER A 13 6.97 -15.58 -4.19
N VAL A 14 6.67 -16.65 -4.95
CA VAL A 14 5.91 -16.54 -6.21
C VAL A 14 4.49 -16.01 -5.94
N ALA A 15 3.82 -16.48 -4.90
CA ALA A 15 2.49 -16.01 -4.53
C ALA A 15 2.50 -14.52 -4.13
N VAL A 16 3.47 -14.10 -3.31
CA VAL A 16 3.64 -12.71 -2.87
C VAL A 16 3.95 -11.80 -4.07
N TYR A 17 4.83 -12.22 -4.99
CA TYR A 17 5.09 -11.48 -6.23
C TYR A 17 3.84 -11.32 -7.10
N THR A 18 3.05 -12.40 -7.23
CA THR A 18 1.81 -12.37 -8.00
C THR A 18 0.79 -11.42 -7.37
N LEU A 19 0.67 -11.43 -6.04
CA LEU A 19 -0.19 -10.50 -5.31
C LEU A 19 0.25 -9.05 -5.50
N LEU A 20 1.54 -8.76 -5.35
CA LEU A 20 2.08 -7.41 -5.57
C LEU A 20 1.77 -6.91 -6.98
N LEU A 21 1.91 -7.75 -8.01
CA LEU A 21 1.59 -7.40 -9.40
C LEU A 21 0.13 -6.98 -9.60
N ILE A 22 -0.81 -7.59 -8.88
CA ILE A 22 -2.25 -7.30 -8.97
C ILE A 22 -2.63 -6.09 -8.11
N ILE A 23 -2.04 -5.98 -6.93
CA ILE A 23 -2.32 -4.90 -5.98
C ILE A 23 -1.78 -3.58 -6.50
N GLU A 24 -0.60 -3.58 -7.14
CA GLU A 24 0.06 -2.39 -7.65
C GLU A 24 -0.81 -1.51 -8.56
N PRO A 25 -1.39 -2.03 -9.67
CA PRO A 25 -2.23 -1.22 -10.55
C PRO A 25 -3.51 -0.77 -9.85
N THR A 26 -4.08 -1.61 -8.98
CA THR A 26 -5.28 -1.27 -8.20
C THR A 26 -4.99 -0.10 -7.26
N ARG A 27 -3.84 -0.14 -6.59
CA ARG A 27 -3.38 0.93 -5.73
C ARG A 27 -3.19 2.21 -6.55
N LEU A 28 -2.44 2.14 -7.65
CA LEU A 28 -2.19 3.31 -8.50
C LEU A 28 -3.50 3.95 -8.99
N TYR A 29 -4.46 3.13 -9.40
CA TYR A 29 -5.79 3.56 -9.83
C TYR A 29 -6.53 4.31 -8.72
N LEU A 30 -6.62 3.74 -7.52
CA LEU A 30 -7.32 4.37 -6.39
C LEU A 30 -6.64 5.66 -5.92
N GLY A 31 -5.30 5.69 -5.92
CA GLY A 31 -4.53 6.89 -5.56
C GLY A 31 -4.78 8.02 -6.57
N HIS A 32 -4.71 7.72 -7.86
CA HIS A 32 -4.95 8.70 -8.91
C HIS A 32 -6.41 9.17 -8.94
N TYR A 33 -7.37 8.24 -9.00
CA TYR A 33 -8.79 8.57 -9.06
C TYR A 33 -9.30 9.25 -7.79
N GLY A 34 -8.92 8.73 -6.60
CA GLY A 34 -9.28 9.31 -5.32
C GLY A 34 -8.74 10.74 -5.14
N ASN A 35 -7.50 10.98 -5.58
CA ASN A 35 -6.91 12.32 -5.57
C ASN A 35 -7.61 13.27 -6.55
N LEU A 36 -7.86 12.83 -7.80
CA LEU A 36 -8.45 13.69 -8.83
C LEU A 36 -9.92 14.00 -8.56
N ALA A 37 -10.68 13.01 -8.09
CA ALA A 37 -12.10 13.16 -7.77
C ALA A 37 -12.33 13.77 -6.37
N ASN A 38 -11.27 14.08 -5.62
CA ASN A 38 -11.31 14.50 -4.21
C ASN A 38 -12.20 13.58 -3.34
N ARG A 39 -12.21 12.28 -3.67
CA ARG A 39 -13.06 11.31 -2.99
C ARG A 39 -12.27 10.67 -1.85
N VAL A 40 -12.65 11.05 -0.63
CA VAL A 40 -12.11 10.50 0.63
C VAL A 40 -12.17 8.96 0.69
N PRO A 41 -13.27 8.27 0.28
CA PRO A 41 -13.34 6.81 0.38
C PRO A 41 -12.29 6.09 -0.46
N GLU A 42 -12.06 6.53 -1.68
CA GLU A 42 -11.14 5.92 -2.65
C GLU A 42 -9.69 6.12 -2.22
N LEU A 43 -9.37 7.31 -1.72
CA LEU A 43 -8.06 7.61 -1.14
C LEU A 43 -7.82 6.84 0.17
N ALA A 44 -8.87 6.59 0.97
CA ALA A 44 -8.79 5.70 2.12
C ALA A 44 -8.59 4.24 1.70
N GLY A 45 -9.20 3.81 0.59
CA GLY A 45 -8.97 2.50 -0.03
C GLY A 45 -7.53 2.32 -0.49
N PHE A 46 -6.93 3.34 -1.12
CA PHE A 46 -5.50 3.38 -1.43
C PHE A 46 -4.65 3.18 -0.17
N LEU A 47 -4.92 3.95 0.90
CA LEU A 47 -4.16 3.87 2.15
C LEU A 47 -4.31 2.47 2.78
N MET A 48 -5.53 1.94 2.81
CA MET A 48 -5.82 0.62 3.39
C MET A 48 -5.10 -0.50 2.63
N LEU A 49 -5.15 -0.51 1.30
CA LEU A 49 -4.42 -1.49 0.48
C LEU A 49 -2.92 -1.39 0.71
N THR A 50 -2.39 -0.19 0.84
CA THR A 50 -0.94 -0.01 1.00
C THR A 50 -0.48 -0.43 2.39
N VAL A 51 -1.20 -0.06 3.45
CA VAL A 51 -0.83 -0.42 4.84
C VAL A 51 -1.07 -1.89 5.14
N LEU A 52 -2.21 -2.46 4.71
CA LEU A 52 -2.58 -3.83 5.09
C LEU A 52 -2.01 -4.90 4.17
N MET A 53 -1.86 -4.61 2.88
CA MET A 53 -1.37 -5.58 1.90
C MET A 53 0.06 -5.24 1.47
N GLN A 54 0.28 -4.06 0.91
CA GLN A 54 1.56 -3.75 0.25
C GLN A 54 2.75 -3.74 1.23
N LEU A 55 2.64 -3.03 2.36
CA LEU A 55 3.74 -2.89 3.32
C LEU A 55 4.14 -4.25 3.93
N PRO A 56 3.22 -5.10 4.42
CA PRO A 56 3.57 -6.43 4.91
C PRO A 56 4.22 -7.32 3.84
N LEU A 57 3.70 -7.30 2.62
CA LEU A 57 4.25 -8.08 1.50
C LEU A 57 5.65 -7.61 1.11
N LEU A 58 5.92 -6.30 1.10
CA LEU A 58 7.25 -5.76 0.83
C LEU A 58 8.22 -6.00 2.00
N SER A 59 7.74 -5.86 3.24
CA SER A 59 8.51 -6.19 4.43
C SER A 59 8.92 -7.66 4.46
N PHE A 60 8.08 -8.57 3.94
CA PHE A 60 8.46 -9.97 3.76
C PHE A 60 9.72 -10.12 2.90
N PHE A 61 9.84 -9.38 1.79
CA PHE A 61 11.04 -9.45 0.94
C PHE A 61 12.27 -8.76 1.53
N VAL A 62 12.09 -7.62 2.22
CA VAL A 62 13.20 -6.86 2.79
C VAL A 62 13.79 -7.54 4.03
N PHE A 63 12.96 -8.11 4.90
CA PHE A 63 13.42 -8.68 6.17
C PHE A 63 13.77 -10.17 6.11
N ASN A 64 13.31 -10.92 5.10
CA ASN A 64 13.72 -12.32 4.93
C ASN A 64 15.04 -12.43 4.16
N GLN A 65 16.15 -12.35 4.90
CA GLN A 65 17.50 -12.60 4.37
C GLN A 65 17.72 -14.03 3.87
N ASN A 66 16.83 -14.97 4.22
CA ASN A 66 16.88 -16.37 3.79
C ASN A 66 16.37 -16.58 2.36
N LEU A 67 15.75 -15.56 1.76
CA LEU A 67 15.46 -15.56 0.33
C LEU A 67 16.80 -15.42 -0.40
N LEU A 68 17.13 -16.35 -1.29
CA LEU A 68 18.28 -16.26 -2.21
C LEU A 68 18.06 -15.15 -3.25
N SER A 69 17.77 -13.94 -2.79
CA SER A 69 17.52 -12.76 -3.62
C SER A 69 18.84 -12.11 -3.98
N THR A 70 18.97 -11.75 -5.25
CA THR A 70 20.14 -11.01 -5.74
C THR A 70 20.26 -9.64 -5.06
N PRO A 71 21.47 -9.08 -4.88
CA PRO A 71 21.65 -7.76 -4.25
C PRO A 71 20.83 -6.64 -4.91
N THR A 72 20.63 -6.75 -6.23
CA THR A 72 19.80 -5.84 -7.02
C THR A 72 18.33 -5.90 -6.61
N GLU A 73 17.79 -7.09 -6.41
CA GLU A 73 16.40 -7.31 -6.00
C GLU A 73 16.13 -6.71 -4.61
N VAL A 74 17.04 -6.93 -3.66
CA VAL A 74 16.95 -6.35 -2.31
C VAL A 74 16.98 -4.82 -2.38
N THR A 75 17.83 -4.25 -3.23
CA THR A 75 17.92 -2.79 -3.41
C THR A 75 16.62 -2.22 -3.95
N LEU A 76 16.04 -2.85 -4.97
CA LEU A 76 14.77 -2.42 -5.58
C LEU A 76 13.61 -2.50 -4.58
N HIS A 77 13.48 -3.61 -3.84
CA HIS A 77 12.43 -3.74 -2.82
C HIS A 77 12.59 -2.74 -1.69
N THR A 78 13.82 -2.47 -1.25
CA THR A 78 14.09 -1.48 -0.21
C THR A 78 13.74 -0.08 -0.68
N MET A 79 14.15 0.31 -1.89
CA MET A 79 13.76 1.60 -2.49
C MET A 79 12.24 1.72 -2.61
N PHE A 80 11.59 0.67 -3.09
CA PHE A 80 10.15 0.67 -3.28
C PHE A 80 9.37 0.74 -1.96
N TRP A 81 9.87 0.08 -0.92
CA TRP A 81 9.33 0.18 0.44
C TRP A 81 9.44 1.60 0.99
N MET A 82 10.58 2.27 0.81
CA MET A 82 10.80 3.65 1.27
C MET A 82 9.90 4.67 0.55
N VAL A 83 9.74 4.53 -0.77
CA VAL A 83 8.83 5.37 -1.56
C VAL A 83 7.39 5.15 -1.08
N SER A 84 6.95 3.90 -0.97
CA SER A 84 5.60 3.55 -0.52
C SER A 84 5.33 4.09 0.90
N ALA A 85 6.30 4.03 1.82
CA ALA A 85 6.16 4.58 3.16
C ALA A 85 5.93 6.10 3.14
N THR A 86 6.67 6.82 2.29
CA THR A 86 6.52 8.27 2.13
C THR A 86 5.15 8.62 1.54
N GLU A 87 4.69 7.89 0.52
CA GLU A 87 3.37 8.06 -0.08
C GLU A 87 2.24 7.84 0.94
N ASN A 88 2.35 6.83 1.81
CA ASN A 88 1.38 6.58 2.87
C ASN A 88 1.28 7.76 3.84
N LEU A 89 2.41 8.33 4.27
CA LEU A 89 2.41 9.50 5.16
C LEU A 89 1.72 10.69 4.50
N LEU A 90 2.05 10.98 3.24
CA LEU A 90 1.44 12.08 2.48
C LEU A 90 -0.06 11.85 2.26
N CYS A 91 -0.45 10.63 1.91
CA CYS A 91 -1.85 10.24 1.73
C CYS A 91 -2.65 10.39 3.03
N PHE A 92 -2.09 9.95 4.16
CA PHE A 92 -2.72 10.12 5.47
C PHE A 92 -2.94 11.60 5.82
N LEU A 93 -1.95 12.45 5.56
CA LEU A 93 -2.10 13.90 5.75
C LEU A 93 -3.18 14.49 4.83
N CYS A 94 -3.25 14.05 3.58
CA CYS A 94 -4.29 14.45 2.63
C CYS A 94 -5.69 14.04 3.12
N LEU A 95 -5.85 12.79 3.54
CA LEU A 95 -7.10 12.27 4.11
C LEU A 95 -7.55 13.05 5.35
N LYS A 96 -6.61 13.40 6.24
CA LYS A 96 -6.91 14.21 7.42
C LYS A 96 -7.45 15.60 7.03
N LYS A 97 -6.86 16.24 6.02
CA LYS A 97 -7.32 17.54 5.51
C LYS A 97 -8.69 17.42 4.82
N ALA A 98 -8.85 16.42 3.96
CA ALA A 98 -10.10 16.19 3.23
C ALA A 98 -11.26 15.85 4.18
N SER A 99 -11.02 15.06 5.22
CA SER A 99 -12.02 14.74 6.25
C SER A 99 -12.42 15.97 7.06
N ALA A 100 -11.47 16.84 7.40
CA ALA A 100 -11.76 18.09 8.10
C ALA A 100 -12.61 19.05 7.23
N PHE A 101 -12.30 19.13 5.93
CA PHE A 101 -13.09 19.90 4.97
C PHE A 101 -14.50 19.33 4.79
N ALA A 102 -14.65 18.02 4.62
CA ALA A 102 -15.96 17.38 4.52
C ALA A 102 -16.81 17.69 5.77
N LYS A 103 -16.20 17.58 6.96
CA LYS A 103 -16.85 17.90 8.24
C LYS A 103 -17.35 19.35 8.28
N SER A 104 -16.54 20.33 7.85
CA SER A 104 -16.96 21.74 7.86
C SER A 104 -18.13 22.00 6.91
N VAL A 105 -18.15 21.37 5.72
CA VAL A 105 -19.26 21.48 4.77
C VAL A 105 -20.56 20.90 5.36
N TYR A 106 -20.51 19.71 5.98
CA TYR A 106 -21.69 19.10 6.61
C TYR A 106 -22.28 19.97 7.73
N PHE A 107 -21.44 20.60 8.56
CA PHE A 107 -21.93 21.48 9.63
C PHE A 107 -22.32 22.89 9.16
N SER A 108 -21.83 23.33 8.00
CA SER A 108 -22.18 24.63 7.41
C SER A 108 -23.55 24.66 6.72
N HIS A 109 -24.17 23.50 6.46
CA HIS A 109 -25.54 23.43 5.95
C HIS A 109 -26.48 22.92 7.05
N PRO A 110 -27.11 23.81 7.84
CA PRO A 110 -28.14 23.39 8.78
C PRO A 110 -29.26 22.70 7.98
N LYS A 111 -29.71 21.53 8.46
CA LYS A 111 -30.87 20.84 7.89
C LYS A 111 -32.04 21.81 7.90
N ARG A 112 -32.47 22.28 6.73
CA ARG A 112 -33.77 22.92 6.54
C ARG A 112 -34.82 21.83 6.75
N TYR A 113 -35.30 21.73 7.98
CA TYR A 113 -36.54 21.04 8.31
C TYR A 113 -37.71 21.97 8.01
#